data_AF-A0A9W5Q8E5-F1
#
_entry.id   AF-A0A9W5Q8E5-F1
#
_cell.length_a   1.000
_cell.length_b   1.000
_cell.length_c   1.000
_cell.angle_alpha   90.00
_cell.angle_beta   90.00
_cell.angle_gamma   90.00
#
_symmetry.space_group_name_H-M   'P 1'
#
loop_
_entity.id
_entity.type
_entity.pdbx_description
1 polymer ?
#
loop_
_entity_poly.entity_id
_entity_poly.type
_entity_poly.pdbx_seq_one_letter_code
_entity_poly.pdbx_strand_id
1 'polypeptide(L)'
;MVCTTANFNVGIDIEKISEIEALKLAKEFFSADEFYDISNMNSDEQINCFFDLWTLKESYIKTIGKGLYTPLNSFSIKKESRTLISYKNIPKNFYFKQYNIDPNYKLSACATRDEFPQEIIIKDIYAIFQNIYKFESKEKINAED
;
A
#
# COMPACT_ATOMS: atom_id res chain seq x y z
N MET A 1 3.96 4.16 -11.40
CA MET A 1 3.81 5.18 -10.34
C MET A 1 2.38 5.12 -9.83
N VAL A 2 2.18 5.21 -8.52
CA VAL A 2 0.86 5.34 -7.89
C VAL A 2 0.85 6.57 -7.00
N CYS A 3 -0.29 7.22 -6.86
CA CYS A 3 -0.48 8.31 -5.91
C CYS A 3 -1.84 8.17 -5.22
N THR A 4 -1.93 8.74 -4.03
CA THR A 4 -3.17 8.83 -3.26
C THR A 4 -3.29 10.26 -2.72
N THR A 5 -4.53 10.75 -2.62
CA THR A 5 -4.84 12.09 -2.10
C THR A 5 -6.11 12.01 -1.28
N ALA A 6 -6.11 12.60 -0.08
CA ALA A 6 -7.27 12.70 0.79
C ALA A 6 -7.13 13.89 1.75
N ASN A 7 -8.23 14.29 2.39
CA ASN A 7 -8.24 15.30 3.46
C ASN A 7 -7.96 14.70 4.85
N PHE A 8 -7.41 13.48 4.88
CA PHE A 8 -7.03 12.72 6.06
C PHE A 8 -5.78 11.90 5.74
N ASN A 9 -5.15 11.33 6.77
CA ASN A 9 -3.92 10.57 6.59
C ASN A 9 -4.16 9.32 5.73
N VAL A 10 -3.37 9.21 4.67
CA VAL A 10 -3.36 8.08 3.75
C VAL A 10 -1.93 7.69 3.43
N GLY A 11 -1.72 6.40 3.18
CA GLY A 11 -0.46 5.83 2.74
C GLY A 11 -0.73 4.81 1.65
N ILE A 12 0.16 4.76 0.66
CA ILE A 12 0.07 3.83 -0.47
C ILE A 12 1.45 3.23 -0.74
N ASP A 13 1.45 1.94 -1.04
CA ASP A 13 2.65 1.22 -1.41
C ASP A 13 2.38 0.25 -2.55
N ILE A 14 3.32 0.17 -3.50
CA ILE A 14 3.27 -0.73 -4.64
C ILE A 14 4.62 -1.40 -4.80
N GLU A 15 4.62 -2.72 -4.92
CA GLU A 15 5.84 -3.49 -5.17
C GLU A 15 5.67 -4.47 -6.31
N LYS A 16 6.74 -4.62 -7.10
CA LYS A 16 6.81 -5.64 -8.14
C LYS A 16 7.23 -6.95 -7.51
N ILE A 17 6.44 -7.99 -7.73
CA ILE A 17 6.77 -9.36 -7.32
C ILE A 17 8.02 -9.80 -8.10
N SER A 18 9.00 -10.31 -7.36
CA SER A 18 10.25 -10.83 -7.90
C SER A 18 10.75 -11.99 -7.03
N GLU A 19 11.67 -12.78 -7.56
CA GLU A 19 12.29 -13.86 -6.81
C GLU A 19 13.16 -13.30 -5.67
N ILE A 20 12.87 -13.75 -4.45
CA ILE A 20 13.54 -13.32 -3.22
C ILE A 20 13.64 -14.49 -2.24
N GLU A 21 14.52 -14.37 -1.25
CA GLU A 21 14.58 -15.28 -0.10
C GLU A 21 13.46 -14.94 0.91
N ALA A 22 12.19 -15.14 0.52
CA ALA A 22 11.01 -14.65 1.24
C ALA A 22 11.00 -15.02 2.73
N LEU A 23 11.32 -16.27 3.09
CA LEU A 23 11.38 -16.70 4.49
C LEU A 23 12.45 -15.99 5.32
N LYS A 24 13.62 -15.76 4.73
CA LYS A 24 14.72 -15.09 5.42
C LYS A 24 14.36 -13.64 5.70
N LEU A 25 13.81 -12.95 4.70
CA LEU A 25 13.36 -11.56 4.84
C LEU A 25 12.18 -11.46 5.81
N ALA A 26 11.20 -12.37 5.73
CA ALA A 26 10.10 -12.42 6.69
C ALA A 26 10.60 -12.60 8.13
N LYS A 27 11.60 -13.46 8.35
CA LYS A 27 12.19 -13.66 9.68
C LYS A 27 12.88 -12.40 10.21
N GLU A 28 13.44 -11.58 9.34
CA GLU A 28 14.15 -10.36 9.71
C GLU A 28 13.19 -9.19 9.99
N PHE A 29 12.15 -9.02 9.16
CA PHE A 29 11.32 -7.83 9.18
C PHE A 29 9.92 -8.03 9.79
N PHE A 30 9.34 -9.21 9.74
CA PHE A 30 7.95 -9.43 10.15
C PHE A 30 7.82 -9.93 11.59
N SER A 31 6.60 -9.88 12.11
CA SER A 31 6.32 -10.40 13.45
C SER A 31 6.42 -11.94 13.48
N ALA A 32 6.56 -12.51 14.68
CA ALA A 32 6.62 -13.97 14.83
C ALA A 32 5.35 -14.66 14.29
N ASP A 33 4.18 -14.05 14.45
CA ASP A 33 2.91 -14.57 13.94
C ASP A 33 2.91 -14.59 12.39
N GLU A 34 3.33 -13.49 11.77
CA GLU A 34 3.40 -13.37 10.31
C GLU A 34 4.45 -14.32 9.71
N PHE A 35 5.62 -14.42 10.35
CA PHE A 35 6.66 -15.36 9.93
C PHE A 35 6.16 -16.81 10.05
N TYR A 36 5.47 -17.16 11.14
CA TYR A 36 4.89 -18.49 11.31
C TYR A 36 3.91 -18.80 10.19
N ASP A 37 2.99 -17.88 9.87
CA ASP A 37 2.01 -18.06 8.80
C ASP A 37 2.70 -18.28 7.43
N ILE A 38 3.69 -17.45 7.07
CA ILE A 38 4.45 -17.60 5.81
C ILE A 38 5.23 -18.91 5.77
N SER A 39 5.85 -19.32 6.88
CA SER A 39 6.68 -20.52 6.95
C SER A 39 5.95 -21.83 6.67
N ASN A 40 4.62 -21.83 6.79
CA ASN A 40 3.76 -22.98 6.52
C ASN A 40 3.24 -23.04 5.07
N MET A 41 3.60 -22.08 4.22
CA MET A 41 3.18 -22.01 2.82
C MET A 41 4.21 -22.66 1.89
N ASN A 42 3.83 -22.96 0.64
CA ASN A 42 4.79 -23.35 -0.40
C ASN A 42 5.61 -22.15 -0.91
N SER A 43 6.69 -22.39 -1.68
CA SER A 43 7.62 -21.33 -2.12
C SER A 43 6.95 -20.16 -2.84
N ASP A 44 6.01 -20.44 -3.74
CA ASP A 44 5.37 -19.42 -4.57
C ASP A 44 4.37 -18.60 -3.74
N GLU A 45 3.66 -19.28 -2.84
CA GLU A 45 2.79 -18.65 -1.86
C GLU A 45 3.57 -17.79 -0.86
N GLN A 46 4.75 -18.22 -0.42
CA GLN A 46 5.63 -17.46 0.48
C GLN A 46 6.02 -16.12 -0.14
N ILE A 47 6.45 -16.12 -1.40
CA ILE A 47 6.82 -14.90 -2.12
C ILE A 47 5.61 -13.97 -2.23
N ASN A 48 4.46 -14.51 -2.66
CA ASN A 48 3.24 -13.71 -2.80
C ASN A 48 2.76 -13.12 -1.47
N CYS A 49 2.80 -13.91 -0.40
CA CYS A 49 2.41 -13.48 0.94
C CYS A 49 3.39 -12.44 1.48
N PHE A 50 4.68 -12.60 1.23
CA PHE A 50 5.69 -11.61 1.60
C PHE A 50 5.38 -10.24 0.99
N PHE A 51 5.15 -10.15 -0.33
CA PHE A 51 4.83 -8.87 -0.97
C PHE A 51 3.45 -8.32 -0.56
N ASP A 52 2.47 -9.18 -0.28
CA ASP A 52 1.19 -8.74 0.30
C ASP A 52 1.41 -8.06 1.65
N LEU A 53 2.13 -8.71 2.57
CA LEU A 53 2.43 -8.16 3.90
C LEU A 53 3.34 -6.93 3.83
N TRP A 54 4.38 -6.97 3.00
CA TRP A 54 5.30 -5.85 2.82
C TRP A 54 4.55 -4.58 2.44
N THR A 55 3.75 -4.64 1.37
CA THR A 55 3.00 -3.46 0.91
C THR A 55 1.96 -3.00 1.92
N LEU A 56 1.29 -3.92 2.63
CA LEU A 56 0.35 -3.56 3.70
C LEU A 56 1.05 -2.80 4.82
N LYS A 57 2.18 -3.31 5.30
CA LYS A 57 2.93 -2.72 6.42
C LYS A 57 3.57 -1.38 6.02
N GLU A 58 4.15 -1.28 4.84
CA GLU A 58 4.69 -0.02 4.31
C GLU A 58 3.59 1.03 4.09
N SER A 59 2.42 0.63 3.58
CA SER A 59 1.28 1.55 3.46
C SER A 59 0.87 2.12 4.83
N TYR A 60 0.90 1.31 5.90
CA TYR A 60 0.64 1.77 7.26
C TYR A 60 1.72 2.76 7.76
N ILE A 61 3.00 2.42 7.58
CA ILE A 61 4.13 3.28 7.98
C ILE A 61 4.05 4.64 7.28
N LYS A 62 3.68 4.66 6.00
CA LYS A 62 3.45 5.88 5.23
C LYS A 62 2.28 6.69 5.76
N THR A 63 1.18 6.06 6.16
CA THR A 63 0.02 6.74 6.76
C THR A 63 0.34 7.43 8.08
N ILE A 64 1.16 6.80 8.94
CA ILE A 64 1.54 7.39 10.24
C ILE A 64 2.67 8.42 10.13
N GLY A 65 3.36 8.50 9.00
CA GLY A 65 4.39 9.50 8.72
C GLY A 65 5.66 9.35 9.56
N LYS A 66 5.89 8.20 10.20
CA LYS A 66 7.05 7.97 11.07
C LYS A 66 8.27 7.39 10.35
N GLY A 67 8.14 7.01 9.08
CA GLY A 67 9.24 6.42 8.31
C GLY A 67 9.87 5.21 9.01
N LEU A 68 11.20 5.08 8.87
CA LEU A 68 11.99 3.94 9.36
C LEU A 68 12.04 3.79 10.90
N TYR A 69 11.47 4.72 11.66
CA TYR A 69 11.44 4.64 13.13
C TYR A 69 10.41 3.64 13.68
N THR A 70 9.63 2.99 12.81
CA THR A 70 8.64 1.97 13.21
C THR A 70 9.11 0.60 12.76
N PRO A 71 9.59 -0.26 13.67
CA PRO A 71 10.00 -1.62 13.32
C PRO A 71 8.81 -2.42 12.76
N LEU A 72 8.98 -3.03 11.60
CA LEU A 72 7.93 -3.83 10.95
C LEU A 72 7.46 -5.01 11.83
N ASN A 73 8.33 -5.54 12.69
CA ASN A 73 8.00 -6.62 13.61
C ASN A 73 7.26 -6.16 14.89
N SER A 74 7.05 -4.86 15.12
CA SER A 74 6.37 -4.36 16.32
C SER A 74 4.84 -4.45 16.24
N PHE A 75 4.30 -4.75 15.07
CA PHE A 75 2.88 -4.92 14.81
C PHE A 75 2.65 -6.07 13.83
N SER A 76 1.43 -6.59 13.81
CA SER A 76 1.06 -7.70 12.92
C SER A 76 -0.13 -7.30 12.06
N ILE A 77 -0.10 -7.69 10.79
CA ILE A 77 -1.22 -7.64 9.86
C ILE A 77 -1.48 -9.07 9.40
N LYS A 78 -2.74 -9.45 9.32
CA LYS A 78 -3.15 -10.75 8.79
C LYS A 78 -4.25 -10.57 7.76
N LYS A 79 -4.08 -11.24 6.63
CA LYS A 79 -5.06 -11.29 5.56
C LYS A 79 -5.96 -12.51 5.80
N GLU A 80 -7.12 -12.27 6.40
CA GLU A 80 -8.09 -13.32 6.75
C GLU A 80 -8.84 -13.82 5.50
N SER A 81 -9.02 -12.95 4.51
CA SER A 81 -9.61 -13.29 3.22
C SER A 81 -9.11 -12.35 2.13
N ARG A 82 -9.67 -12.42 0.92
CA ARG A 82 -9.35 -11.47 -0.16
C ARG A 82 -9.62 -10.01 0.20
N THR A 83 -10.59 -9.74 1.06
CA THR A 83 -11.03 -8.38 1.41
C THR A 83 -10.92 -8.08 2.90
N LEU A 84 -10.80 -9.09 3.76
CA LEU A 84 -10.73 -8.91 5.20
C LEU A 84 -9.26 -8.92 5.66
N ILE A 85 -8.87 -7.83 6.31
CA ILE A 85 -7.55 -7.64 6.92
C ILE A 85 -7.75 -7.37 8.40
N SER A 86 -7.11 -8.17 9.24
CA SER A 86 -7.04 -7.98 10.68
C SER A 86 -5.63 -7.53 11.07
N TYR A 87 -5.48 -6.97 12.27
CA TYR A 87 -4.18 -6.49 12.75
C TYR A 87 -4.08 -6.48 14.27
N LYS A 88 -2.85 -6.52 14.77
CA LYS A 88 -2.48 -6.39 16.19
C LYS A 88 -1.50 -5.23 16.36
N ASN A 89 -1.58 -4.53 17.50
CA ASN A 89 -0.73 -3.38 17.84
C ASN A 89 -0.81 -2.20 16.85
N ILE A 90 -1.92 -2.08 16.12
CA ILE A 90 -2.28 -0.91 15.31
C ILE A 90 -3.56 -0.30 15.91
N PRO A 91 -3.70 1.04 16.04
CA PRO A 91 -4.92 1.66 16.51
C PRO A 91 -6.15 1.29 15.66
N LYS A 92 -7.33 1.18 16.28
CA LYS A 92 -8.55 0.68 15.61
C LYS A 92 -9.12 1.60 14.52
N ASN A 93 -8.63 2.83 14.41
CA ASN A 93 -9.06 3.80 13.41
C ASN A 93 -8.25 3.72 12.11
N PHE A 94 -7.55 2.61 11.87
CA PHE A 94 -6.83 2.36 10.63
C PHE A 94 -7.56 1.30 9.80
N TYR A 95 -7.61 1.56 8.51
CA TYR A 95 -8.26 0.72 7.52
C TYR A 95 -7.29 0.42 6.40
N PHE A 96 -7.48 -0.73 5.75
CA PHE A 96 -6.59 -1.23 4.71
C PHE A 96 -7.40 -1.69 3.51
N LYS A 97 -6.87 -1.46 2.32
CA LYS A 97 -7.41 -2.02 1.07
C LYS A 97 -6.28 -2.41 0.13
N GLN A 98 -6.39 -3.59 -0.46
CA GLN A 98 -5.53 -4.01 -1.55
C GLN A 98 -6.25 -3.86 -2.88
N TYR A 99 -5.50 -3.52 -3.92
CA TYR A 99 -6.00 -3.38 -5.28
C TYR A 99 -5.21 -4.27 -6.23
N ASN A 100 -5.93 -4.98 -7.10
CA ASN A 100 -5.31 -5.79 -8.14
C ASN A 100 -5.25 -4.96 -9.44
N ILE A 101 -4.06 -4.45 -9.76
CA ILE A 101 -3.84 -3.69 -11.01
C ILE A 101 -3.11 -4.50 -12.07
N ASP A 102 -2.24 -5.41 -11.65
CA ASP A 102 -1.42 -6.28 -12.48
C ASP A 102 -1.02 -7.50 -11.62
N PRO A 103 -1.04 -8.73 -12.16
CA PRO A 103 -0.71 -9.93 -11.39
C PRO A 103 0.73 -9.96 -10.86
N ASN A 104 1.65 -9.18 -11.44
CA ASN A 104 3.05 -9.11 -11.03
C ASN A 104 3.30 -8.00 -9.99
N TYR A 105 2.26 -7.33 -9.51
CA TYR A 105 2.38 -6.25 -8.54
C TYR A 105 1.45 -6.45 -7.36
N LYS A 106 1.92 -6.06 -6.18
CA LYS A 106 1.09 -5.90 -4.98
C LYS A 106 0.90 -4.42 -4.72
N LEU A 107 -0.34 -3.99 -4.52
CA LEU A 107 -0.69 -2.61 -4.21
C LEU A 107 -1.59 -2.58 -2.99
N SER A 108 -1.15 -1.86 -1.98
CA SER A 108 -1.84 -1.71 -0.70
C SER A 108 -1.98 -0.24 -0.34
N ALA A 109 -3.15 0.11 0.20
CA ALA A 109 -3.44 1.43 0.72
C ALA A 109 -3.91 1.31 2.18
N CYS A 110 -3.53 2.29 2.98
CA CYS A 110 -3.93 2.44 4.36
C CYS A 110 -4.48 3.85 4.60
N ALA A 111 -5.49 3.98 5.45
CA ALA A 111 -6.16 5.24 5.73
C ALA A 111 -6.68 5.31 7.17
N THR A 112 -6.86 6.53 7.70
CA THR A 112 -7.51 6.75 9.01
C THR A 112 -9.03 6.84 8.95
N ARG A 113 -9.62 6.69 7.76
CA ARG A 113 -11.06 6.61 7.49
C ARG A 113 -11.32 5.51 6.47
N ASP A 114 -12.43 4.80 6.60
CA ASP A 114 -12.83 3.72 5.69
C ASP A 114 -13.50 4.26 4.42
N GLU A 115 -12.75 5.06 3.65
CA GLU A 115 -13.24 5.80 2.49
C GLU A 115 -12.38 5.51 1.26
N PHE A 116 -12.24 4.23 0.94
CA PHE A 116 -11.47 3.80 -0.21
C PHE A 116 -12.31 3.81 -1.50
N PRO A 117 -11.76 4.32 -2.62
CA PRO A 117 -12.45 4.21 -3.90
C PRO A 117 -12.59 2.73 -4.29
N GLN A 118 -13.68 2.40 -4.99
CA GLN A 118 -13.89 1.04 -5.49
C GLN A 118 -12.89 0.66 -6.57
N GLU A 119 -12.53 1.61 -7.43
CA GLU A 119 -11.63 1.44 -8.55
C GLU A 119 -10.48 2.45 -8.52
N ILE A 120 -9.37 2.10 -9.18
CA ILE A 120 -8.23 2.98 -9.37
C ILE A 120 -8.40 3.73 -10.68
N ILE A 121 -8.13 5.03 -10.65
CA ILE A 121 -8.09 5.85 -11.86
C ILE A 121 -6.71 5.67 -12.51
N ILE A 122 -6.67 4.92 -13.61
CA ILE A 122 -5.48 4.79 -14.44
C ILE A 122 -5.39 6.00 -15.36
N LYS A 123 -4.28 6.74 -15.28
CA LYS A 123 -4.00 7.87 -16.18
C LYS A 123 -2.79 7.59 -17.04
N ASP A 124 -2.97 7.83 -18.33
CA ASP A 124 -1.87 7.91 -19.27
C ASP A 124 -1.07 9.21 -19.06
N ILE A 125 0.24 9.16 -19.27
CA ILE A 125 1.12 10.30 -19.04
C ILE A 125 0.77 11.51 -19.92
N TYR A 126 0.36 11.28 -21.17
CA TYR A 126 -0.09 12.34 -22.07
C TYR A 126 -1.37 12.99 -21.57
N ALA A 127 -2.30 12.20 -21.01
CA ALA A 127 -3.51 12.74 -20.40
C ALA A 127 -3.20 13.61 -19.17
N ILE A 128 -2.18 13.26 -18.38
CA ILE A 128 -1.71 14.10 -17.26
C ILE A 128 -1.15 15.41 -17.79
N PHE A 129 -0.21 15.37 -18.76
CA PHE A 129 0.39 16.57 -19.34
C PHE A 129 -0.66 17.52 -19.94
N GLN A 130 -1.60 17.01 -20.72
CA GLN A 130 -2.65 17.84 -21.32
C GLN A 130 -3.53 18.53 -20.26
N ASN A 131 -3.80 17.86 -19.14
CA ASN A 131 -4.57 18.45 -18.06
C ASN A 131 -3.80 19.56 -17.33
N ILE A 132 -2.48 19.40 -17.13
CA ILE A 132 -1.62 20.45 -16.56
C ILE A 132 -1.62 21.69 -17.45
N TYR A 133 -1.37 21.53 -18.75
CA TYR A 133 -1.39 22.66 -19.70
C TYR A 133 -2.73 23.41 -19.73
N LYS A 134 -3.85 22.68 -19.70
CA LYS A 134 -5.19 23.29 -19.64
C LYS A 134 -5.42 24.05 -18.33
N PHE A 135 -4.90 23.53 -17.21
CA PHE A 135 -5.02 24.18 -15.90
C PHE A 135 -4.23 25.48 -15.86
N GLU A 136 -2.95 25.46 -16.26
CA GLU A 136 -2.10 26.66 -16.32
C GLU A 136 -2.67 27.73 -17.27
N SER A 137 -3.24 27.32 -18.40
CA SER A 137 -3.89 28.23 -19.34
C SER A 137 -5.11 28.92 -18.72
N LYS A 138 -5.86 28.23 -17.87
CA LYS A 138 -7.02 28.81 -17.15
C LYS A 138 -6.60 29.73 -16.01
N GLU A 139 -5.53 29.40 -15.28
CA GLU A 139 -5.01 30.30 -14.23
C GLU A 139 -4.46 31.60 -14.79
N LYS A 140 -3.78 31.57 -15.95
CA LYS A 140 -3.34 32.80 -16.62
C LYS A 140 -4.50 33.70 -17.04
N ILE A 141 -5.59 33.12 -17.56
CA ILE A 141 -6.78 33.88 -17.93
C ILE A 141 -7.43 34.53 -16.68
N ASN A 142 -7.49 33.81 -15.55
CA ASN A 142 -8.12 34.33 -14.33
C ASN A 142 -7.24 35.29 -13.51
N ALA A 143 -5.96 35.47 -13.85
CA ALA A 143 -5.03 36.36 -13.17
C ALA A 143 -4.85 37.73 -13.89
N GLU A 144 -5.47 37.88 -15.06
CA GLU A 144 -5.47 39.12 -15.87
C GLU A 144 -6.77 39.93 -15.72
N ASP A 145 -7.71 39.47 -14.88
CA ASP A 145 -8.95 40.14 -14.46
C ASP A 145 -8.88 40.62 -13.00
#